data_AF-A0AAI9USX4-F1
#
_entry.id   AF-A0AAI9USX4-F1
#
_cell.length_a   1.000
_cell.length_b   1.000
_cell.length_c   1.000
_cell.angle_alpha   90.00
_cell.angle_beta   90.00
_cell.angle_gamma   90.00
#
_symmetry.space_group_name_H-M   'P 1'
#
loop_
_entity.id
_entity.type
_entity.pdbx_description
1 polymer ?
#
loop_
_entity_poly.entity_id
_entity_poly.type
_entity_poly.pdbx_seq_one_letter_code
_entity_poly.pdbx_strand_id
1 'polypeptide(L)'
;MTAVVTTAPLGVDLLAQSIKENTAINIAEVDINNTDRFLVHSPYTEPEHLLDLETLDDENALLARALSQMECLRADYATAGYVESFNWDQVLGELKRLVQSTGKTFKETSFYIVAFRSTIPPSTIYEDLGVLDKAAHAEANQFGGFLKYWFGSPDSEGRNLATCVWRSRPDAVKAGHGQAHRRASRATASMYSFWKIDRHRLIVRDGAESWEIVDWVD
;
A
#
# COMPACT_ATOMS: atom_id res chain seq x y z
N MET A 1 -8.14 51.19 49.79
CA MET A 1 -8.75 49.86 49.99
C MET A 1 -8.60 49.08 48.70
N THR A 2 -7.98 47.92 48.80
CA THR A 2 -7.42 47.12 47.70
C THR A 2 -8.52 46.50 46.84
N ALA A 3 -8.50 46.73 45.53
CA ALA A 3 -9.37 46.04 44.57
C ALA A 3 -8.53 45.05 43.75
N VAL A 4 -8.89 43.77 43.87
CA VAL A 4 -8.30 42.64 43.14
C VAL A 4 -8.90 42.61 41.73
N VAL A 5 -8.06 42.65 40.71
CA VAL A 5 -8.47 42.43 39.31
C VAL A 5 -8.14 40.99 38.95
N THR A 6 -9.16 40.13 38.93
CA THR A 6 -9.10 38.80 38.33
C THR A 6 -9.34 38.94 36.83
N THR A 7 -8.34 38.62 36.02
CA THR A 7 -8.48 38.47 34.56
C THR A 7 -8.67 36.98 34.26
N ALA A 8 -9.79 36.61 33.65
CA ALA A 8 -10.00 35.28 33.09
C ALA A 8 -9.40 35.24 31.66
N PRO A 9 -8.63 34.20 31.28
CA PRO A 9 -8.20 34.06 29.89
C PRO A 9 -9.34 33.47 29.04
N LEU A 10 -9.67 34.17 27.97
CA LEU A 10 -10.53 33.71 26.89
C LEU A 10 -9.84 32.58 26.09
N GLY A 11 -10.43 31.38 26.14
CA GLY A 11 -10.90 30.68 24.93
C GLY A 11 -9.89 30.23 23.87
N VAL A 12 -8.71 29.71 24.24
CA VAL A 12 -7.80 29.06 23.26
C VAL A 12 -7.87 27.52 23.32
N ASP A 13 -8.52 26.95 24.34
CA ASP A 13 -8.42 25.50 24.60
C ASP A 13 -9.47 24.64 23.86
N LEU A 14 -10.62 25.21 23.48
CA LEU A 14 -11.72 24.41 22.90
C LEU A 14 -11.47 23.96 21.46
N LEU A 15 -10.69 24.73 20.68
CA LEU A 15 -10.31 24.34 19.30
C LEU A 15 -9.21 23.27 19.28
N ALA A 16 -8.28 23.30 20.25
CA ALA A 16 -7.26 22.27 20.41
C ALA A 16 -7.85 20.95 20.94
N GLN A 17 -8.92 21.03 21.74
CA GLN A 17 -9.63 19.87 22.26
C GLN A 17 -10.49 19.19 21.19
N SER A 18 -11.09 19.95 20.26
CA SER A 18 -11.87 19.41 19.14
C SER A 18 -11.04 18.62 18.10
N ILE A 19 -9.72 18.82 18.02
CA ILE A 19 -8.84 18.08 17.10
C ILE A 19 -8.36 16.75 17.72
N LYS A 20 -8.44 16.59 19.05
CA LYS A 20 -7.98 15.38 19.74
C LYS A 20 -9.01 14.24 19.85
N GLU A 21 -10.26 14.47 19.45
CA GLU A 21 -11.33 13.47 19.61
C GLU A 21 -11.69 12.68 18.34
N ASN A 22 -11.07 12.93 17.18
CA ASN A 22 -11.31 12.09 16.02
C ASN A 22 -10.29 10.96 15.87
N THR A 23 -10.78 9.78 16.28
CA THR A 23 -10.46 8.46 15.73
C THR A 23 -9.15 7.82 16.19
N ALA A 24 -8.94 7.74 17.51
CA ALA A 24 -8.23 6.58 18.05
C ALA A 24 -9.15 5.35 17.88
N ILE A 25 -9.01 4.63 16.77
CA ILE A 25 -9.63 3.31 16.63
C ILE A 25 -9.09 2.47 17.78
N ASN A 26 -9.97 2.07 18.69
CA ASN A 26 -9.62 1.26 19.84
C ASN A 26 -9.29 -0.14 19.32
N ILE A 27 -8.00 -0.41 19.07
CA ILE A 27 -7.51 -1.65 18.42
C ILE A 27 -8.00 -2.92 19.17
N ALA A 28 -8.40 -2.78 20.45
CA ALA A 28 -8.92 -3.87 21.28
C ALA A 28 -10.33 -4.37 20.91
N GLU A 29 -11.13 -3.63 20.13
CA GLU A 29 -12.49 -4.05 19.72
C GLU A 29 -12.59 -4.48 18.25
N VAL A 30 -11.47 -4.46 17.51
CA VAL A 30 -11.45 -4.82 16.09
C VAL A 30 -11.33 -6.33 15.94
N ASP A 31 -12.36 -6.99 15.42
CA ASP A 31 -12.25 -8.39 15.00
C ASP A 31 -11.40 -8.50 13.73
N ILE A 32 -10.09 -8.61 13.91
CA ILE A 32 -9.11 -8.78 12.83
C ILE A 32 -9.33 -10.06 12.03
N ASN A 33 -10.12 -11.01 12.53
CA ASN A 33 -10.47 -12.24 11.82
C ASN A 33 -11.69 -12.05 10.91
N ASN A 34 -12.33 -10.88 10.94
CA ASN A 34 -13.39 -10.55 10.00
C ASN A 34 -12.79 -10.35 8.60
N THR A 35 -12.69 -11.44 7.85
CA THR A 35 -12.17 -11.46 6.48
C THR A 35 -13.06 -10.74 5.47
N ASP A 36 -14.30 -10.38 5.86
CA ASP A 36 -15.15 -9.51 5.06
C ASP A 36 -14.69 -8.05 5.14
N ARG A 37 -14.04 -7.64 6.24
CA ARG A 37 -13.51 -6.29 6.44
C ARG A 37 -12.00 -6.20 6.26
N PHE A 38 -11.24 -7.07 6.91
CA PHE A 38 -9.79 -7.01 6.93
C PHE A 38 -9.18 -8.00 5.93
N LEU A 39 -8.35 -7.47 5.03
CA LEU A 39 -7.71 -8.24 3.98
C LEU A 39 -6.20 -8.32 4.18
N VAL A 40 -5.65 -9.54 4.15
CA VAL A 40 -4.21 -9.75 3.99
C VAL A 40 -3.84 -9.41 2.54
N HIS A 41 -3.15 -8.28 2.36
CA HIS A 41 -2.74 -7.78 1.04
C HIS A 41 -1.22 -7.72 0.87
N SER A 42 -0.47 -8.35 1.78
CA SER A 42 0.99 -8.39 1.77
C SER A 42 1.53 -9.67 2.42
N PRO A 43 2.85 -9.90 2.42
CA PRO A 43 3.47 -10.95 3.24
C PRO A 43 3.35 -10.74 4.76
N TYR A 44 2.92 -9.58 5.22
CA TYR A 44 2.71 -9.27 6.64
C TYR A 44 1.24 -9.49 7.05
N THR A 45 1.02 -10.15 8.19
CA THR A 45 -0.30 -10.63 8.62
C THR A 45 -0.76 -10.04 9.95
N GLU A 46 0.06 -9.22 10.61
CA GLU A 46 -0.33 -8.56 11.86
C GLU A 46 -1.35 -7.43 11.63
N PRO A 47 -2.15 -7.05 12.65
CA PRO A 47 -3.28 -6.14 12.48
C PRO A 47 -2.98 -4.82 11.74
N GLU A 48 -1.85 -4.19 12.05
CA GLU A 48 -1.40 -2.95 11.40
C GLU A 48 -1.04 -3.12 9.91
N HIS A 49 -0.91 -4.37 9.45
CA HIS A 49 -0.61 -4.72 8.07
C HIS A 49 -1.85 -5.14 7.27
N LEU A 50 -3.01 -5.31 7.91
CA LEU A 50 -4.25 -5.64 7.22
C LEU A 50 -4.84 -4.40 6.54
N LEU A 51 -5.40 -4.60 5.34
CA LEU A 51 -6.16 -3.57 4.64
C LEU A 51 -7.60 -3.57 5.14
N ASP A 52 -8.06 -2.43 5.64
CA ASP A 52 -9.46 -2.23 6.03
C ASP A 52 -10.30 -1.87 4.78
N LEU A 53 -11.07 -2.84 4.29
CA LEU A 53 -11.89 -2.69 3.09
C LEU A 53 -13.05 -1.70 3.27
N GLU A 54 -13.46 -1.38 4.51
CA GLU A 54 -14.49 -0.37 4.76
C GLU A 54 -13.97 1.07 4.52
N THR A 55 -12.65 1.25 4.40
CA THR A 55 -12.04 2.54 4.06
C THR A 55 -11.99 2.81 2.55
N LEU A 56 -12.43 1.84 1.74
CA LEU A 56 -12.36 1.86 0.28
C LEU A 56 -13.76 1.99 -0.35
N ASP A 57 -13.80 2.61 -1.53
CA ASP A 57 -14.96 2.49 -2.41
C ASP A 57 -15.03 1.09 -3.07
N ASP A 58 -16.09 0.85 -3.82
CA ASP A 58 -16.36 -0.45 -4.43
C ASP A 58 -15.26 -0.88 -5.40
N GLU A 59 -14.81 0.00 -6.30
CA GLU A 59 -13.75 -0.30 -7.27
C GLU A 59 -12.44 -0.71 -6.57
N ASN A 60 -12.02 0.05 -5.56
CA ASN A 60 -10.79 -0.23 -4.82
C ASN A 60 -10.90 -1.51 -3.96
N ALA A 61 -12.03 -1.73 -3.28
CA ALA A 61 -12.24 -2.92 -2.47
C ALA A 61 -12.30 -4.19 -3.33
N LEU A 62 -12.98 -4.14 -4.49
CA LEU A 62 -13.06 -5.26 -5.42
C LEU A 62 -11.69 -5.59 -6.02
N LEU A 63 -10.93 -4.58 -6.46
CA LEU A 63 -9.58 -4.81 -6.98
C LEU A 63 -8.65 -5.36 -5.90
N ALA A 64 -8.70 -4.84 -4.67
CA ALA A 64 -7.87 -5.35 -3.57
C ALA A 64 -8.14 -6.84 -3.29
N ARG A 65 -9.42 -7.25 -3.28
CA ARG A 65 -9.79 -8.67 -3.16
C ARG A 65 -9.23 -9.51 -4.30
N ALA A 66 -9.35 -9.05 -5.55
CA ALA A 66 -8.78 -9.75 -6.70
C ALA A 66 -7.24 -9.86 -6.60
N LEU A 67 -6.56 -8.79 -6.19
CA LEU A 67 -5.11 -8.74 -5.98
C LEU A 67 -4.63 -9.68 -4.87
N SER A 68 -5.50 -10.15 -3.97
CA SER A 68 -5.12 -11.18 -3.00
C SER A 68 -4.67 -12.49 -3.68
N GLN A 69 -5.12 -12.76 -4.90
CA GLN A 69 -4.72 -13.91 -5.73
C GLN A 69 -3.49 -13.62 -6.63
N MET A 70 -2.86 -12.45 -6.48
CA MET A 70 -1.68 -12.11 -7.27
C MET A 70 -0.49 -13.00 -6.88
N GLU A 71 0.06 -13.68 -7.87
CA GLU A 71 1.19 -14.61 -7.77
C GLU A 71 2.26 -14.27 -8.80
N CYS A 72 3.52 -14.55 -8.46
CA CYS A 72 4.63 -14.44 -9.39
C CYS A 72 4.78 -15.72 -10.22
N LEU A 73 4.91 -15.59 -11.54
CA LEU A 73 4.85 -16.71 -12.48
C LEU A 73 6.21 -17.26 -12.91
N ARG A 74 7.31 -16.58 -12.54
CA ARG A 74 8.64 -16.86 -13.11
C ARG A 74 9.72 -16.56 -12.10
N ALA A 75 10.84 -17.29 -12.12
CA ALA A 75 11.91 -17.13 -11.14
C ALA A 75 12.78 -15.87 -11.35
N ASP A 76 12.86 -15.37 -12.57
CA ASP A 76 13.68 -14.22 -12.97
C ASP A 76 12.91 -12.88 -12.98
N TYR A 77 11.80 -12.81 -12.22
CA TYR A 77 10.94 -11.63 -12.09
C TYR A 77 11.70 -10.33 -11.78
N ALA A 78 12.86 -10.43 -11.11
CA ALA A 78 13.70 -9.29 -10.76
C ALA A 78 14.21 -8.51 -11.98
N THR A 79 14.34 -9.17 -13.13
CA THR A 79 14.85 -8.57 -14.38
C THR A 79 13.87 -8.63 -15.55
N ALA A 80 12.90 -9.53 -15.49
CA ALA A 80 11.81 -9.69 -16.44
C ALA A 80 10.90 -8.45 -16.58
N GLY A 81 10.14 -8.38 -17.68
CA GLY A 81 9.07 -7.39 -17.84
C GLY A 81 8.05 -7.48 -16.71
N TYR A 82 7.55 -6.33 -16.24
CA TYR A 82 6.67 -6.29 -15.05
C TYR A 82 5.36 -7.05 -15.28
N VAL A 83 4.70 -6.82 -16.42
CA VAL A 83 3.40 -7.44 -16.75
C VAL A 83 3.53 -8.96 -16.88
N GLU A 84 4.59 -9.45 -17.53
CA GLU A 84 4.83 -10.89 -17.71
C GLU A 84 5.30 -11.62 -16.44
N SER A 85 5.61 -10.89 -15.35
CA SER A 85 6.08 -11.49 -14.10
C SER A 85 4.97 -11.99 -13.19
N PHE A 86 3.72 -11.55 -13.41
CA PHE A 86 2.59 -11.83 -12.52
C PHE A 86 1.37 -12.31 -13.30
N ASN A 87 0.48 -13.02 -12.61
CA ASN A 87 -0.76 -13.60 -13.14
C ASN A 87 -1.89 -12.57 -13.35
N TRP A 88 -1.62 -11.43 -13.99
CA TRP A 88 -2.59 -10.35 -14.16
C TRP A 88 -3.91 -10.81 -14.81
N ASP A 89 -3.86 -11.68 -15.82
CA ASP A 89 -5.08 -12.23 -16.43
C ASP A 89 -5.99 -12.95 -15.42
N GLN A 90 -5.40 -13.68 -14.46
CA GLN A 90 -6.16 -14.37 -13.42
C GLN A 90 -6.74 -13.37 -12.41
N VAL A 91 -5.92 -12.39 -11.97
CA VAL A 91 -6.36 -11.33 -11.07
C VAL A 91 -7.53 -10.55 -11.68
N LEU A 92 -7.44 -10.13 -12.95
CA LEU A 92 -8.50 -9.35 -13.59
C LEU A 92 -9.71 -10.22 -13.97
N GLY A 93 -9.51 -11.52 -14.23
CA GLY A 93 -10.59 -12.50 -14.32
C GLY A 93 -11.39 -12.63 -13.02
N GLU A 94 -10.69 -12.67 -11.88
CA GLU A 94 -11.32 -12.67 -10.56
C GLU A 94 -12.04 -11.36 -10.27
N LEU A 95 -11.44 -10.22 -10.62
CA LEU A 95 -12.12 -8.92 -10.49
C LEU A 95 -13.45 -8.92 -11.25
N LYS A 96 -13.45 -9.37 -12.51
CA LYS A 96 -14.68 -9.47 -13.31
C LYS A 96 -15.73 -10.38 -12.66
N ARG A 97 -15.30 -11.53 -12.13
CA ARG A 97 -16.19 -12.45 -11.38
C ARG A 97 -16.77 -11.79 -10.13
N LEU A 98 -15.96 -11.03 -9.38
CA LEU A 98 -16.39 -10.29 -8.19
C LEU A 98 -17.41 -9.20 -8.54
N VAL A 99 -17.17 -8.42 -9.60
CA VAL A 99 -18.12 -7.41 -10.11
C VAL A 99 -19.47 -8.05 -10.44
N GLN A 100 -19.46 -9.16 -11.19
CA GLN A 100 -20.68 -9.87 -11.59
C GLN A 100 -21.43 -10.50 -10.40
N SER A 101 -20.70 -11.13 -9.46
CA SER A 101 -21.30 -11.85 -8.34
C SER A 101 -21.83 -10.95 -7.22
N THR A 102 -21.21 -9.79 -7.01
CA THR A 102 -21.64 -8.82 -5.98
C THR A 102 -22.71 -7.86 -6.48
N GLY A 103 -22.87 -7.70 -7.80
CA GLY A 103 -23.76 -6.72 -8.40
C GLY A 103 -23.32 -5.26 -8.19
N LYS A 104 -22.13 -5.05 -7.63
CA LYS A 104 -21.53 -3.72 -7.48
C LYS A 104 -21.15 -3.17 -8.85
N THR A 105 -21.32 -1.86 -9.03
CA THR A 105 -20.87 -1.20 -10.26
C THR A 105 -19.36 -1.02 -10.21
N PHE A 106 -18.68 -1.22 -11.33
CA PHE A 106 -17.26 -0.90 -11.48
C PHE A 106 -17.11 0.06 -12.64
N LYS A 107 -16.77 1.31 -12.36
CA LYS A 107 -16.48 2.30 -13.40
C LYS A 107 -15.03 2.21 -13.84
N GLU A 108 -14.75 2.65 -15.05
CA GLU A 108 -13.38 2.78 -15.55
C GLU A 108 -12.52 3.52 -14.52
N THR A 109 -11.48 2.84 -14.04
CA THR A 109 -10.62 3.32 -12.96
C THR A 109 -9.17 3.02 -13.30
N SER A 110 -8.29 3.98 -12.98
CA SER A 110 -6.84 3.85 -13.13
C SER A 110 -6.17 3.75 -11.78
N PHE A 111 -5.29 2.77 -11.64
CA PHE A 111 -4.51 2.48 -10.43
C PHE A 111 -3.03 2.73 -10.70
N TYR A 112 -2.31 3.12 -9.65
CA TYR A 112 -0.89 3.44 -9.73
C TYR A 112 -0.04 2.28 -9.21
N ILE A 113 0.96 1.88 -9.97
CA ILE A 113 1.83 0.76 -9.63
C ILE A 113 3.27 1.24 -9.52
N VAL A 114 3.96 0.78 -8.48
CA VAL A 114 5.39 1.01 -8.28
C VAL A 114 6.08 -0.35 -8.20
N ALA A 115 7.05 -0.57 -9.09
CA ALA A 115 7.92 -1.74 -9.08
C ALA A 115 9.35 -1.29 -8.73
N PHE A 116 9.76 -1.59 -7.49
CA PHE A 116 11.10 -1.33 -6.98
C PHE A 116 12.01 -2.52 -7.28
N ARG A 117 12.90 -2.36 -8.25
CA ARG A 117 13.91 -3.37 -8.59
C ARG A 117 15.20 -3.03 -7.90
N SER A 118 15.86 -4.04 -7.34
CA SER A 118 17.08 -3.83 -6.57
C SER A 118 18.10 -4.96 -6.74
N THR A 119 19.33 -4.67 -6.33
CA THR A 119 20.37 -5.68 -6.09
C THR A 119 20.90 -5.48 -4.68
N ILE A 120 20.77 -6.52 -3.86
CA ILE A 120 21.19 -6.54 -2.46
C ILE A 120 22.61 -7.12 -2.40
N PRO A 121 23.62 -6.35 -1.95
CA PRO A 121 24.96 -6.86 -1.80
C PRO A 121 25.04 -7.86 -0.63
N PRO A 122 25.96 -8.83 -0.66
CA PRO A 122 26.11 -9.82 0.42
C PRO A 122 26.43 -9.24 1.80
N SER A 123 26.87 -7.98 1.86
CA SER A 123 27.18 -7.27 3.09
C SER A 123 25.94 -6.69 3.80
N THR A 124 24.79 -6.63 3.14
CA THR A 124 23.56 -6.10 3.74
C THR A 124 22.97 -7.12 4.71
N ILE A 125 22.71 -6.70 5.95
CA ILE A 125 21.98 -7.50 6.93
C ILE A 125 20.50 -7.48 6.54
N TYR A 126 19.94 -8.64 6.19
CA TYR A 126 18.59 -8.73 5.64
C TYR A 126 17.52 -8.42 6.69
N GLU A 127 17.81 -8.72 7.96
CA GLU A 127 16.94 -8.39 9.09
C GLU A 127 16.73 -6.87 9.20
N ASP A 128 17.76 -6.06 8.97
CA ASP A 128 17.66 -4.60 9.02
C ASP A 128 16.75 -4.07 7.89
N LEU A 129 16.82 -4.69 6.70
CA LEU A 129 15.92 -4.41 5.60
C LEU A 129 14.47 -4.75 5.96
N GLY A 130 14.25 -5.95 6.51
CA GLY A 130 12.92 -6.41 6.90
C GLY A 130 12.26 -5.51 7.95
N VAL A 131 13.02 -5.00 8.92
CA VAL A 131 12.52 -4.07 9.94
C VAL A 131 12.09 -2.74 9.32
N LEU A 132 12.90 -2.18 8.41
CA LEU A 132 12.58 -0.92 7.73
C LEU A 132 11.37 -1.07 6.80
N ASP A 133 11.32 -2.17 6.04
CA ASP A 133 10.23 -2.47 5.11
C ASP A 133 8.91 -2.66 5.84
N LYS A 134 8.90 -3.46 6.90
CA LYS A 134 7.71 -3.69 7.74
C LYS A 134 7.19 -2.39 8.34
N ALA A 135 8.07 -1.54 8.87
CA ALA A 135 7.67 -0.24 9.41
C ALA A 135 7.10 0.70 8.33
N ALA A 136 7.70 0.73 7.14
CA ALA A 136 7.22 1.51 6.01
C ALA A 136 5.84 1.01 5.51
N HIS A 137 5.65 -0.31 5.46
CA HIS A 137 4.37 -0.94 5.11
C HIS A 137 3.24 -0.55 6.08
N ALA A 138 3.47 -0.70 7.39
CA ALA A 138 2.46 -0.35 8.39
C ALA A 138 2.06 1.14 8.28
N GLU A 139 3.04 2.02 8.03
CA GLU A 139 2.79 3.44 7.79
C GLU A 139 2.00 3.70 6.49
N ALA A 140 2.29 2.96 5.41
CA ALA A 140 1.52 3.06 4.16
C ALA A 140 0.04 2.68 4.34
N ASN A 141 -0.24 1.61 5.09
CA ASN A 141 -1.62 1.24 5.44
C ASN A 141 -2.37 2.37 6.16
N GLN A 142 -1.71 3.02 7.12
CA GLN A 142 -2.31 4.13 7.88
C GLN A 142 -2.65 5.34 7.00
N PHE A 143 -1.87 5.60 5.94
CA PHE A 143 -2.14 6.70 5.03
C PHE A 143 -3.31 6.46 4.07
N GLY A 144 -3.65 5.18 3.83
CA GLY A 144 -4.75 4.74 2.98
C GLY A 144 -4.40 4.65 1.48
N GLY A 145 -5.23 3.92 0.73
CA GLY A 145 -5.07 3.77 -0.72
C GLY A 145 -3.98 2.78 -1.16
N PHE A 146 -3.44 1.98 -0.23
CA PHE A 146 -2.43 0.94 -0.46
C PHE A 146 -3.11 -0.42 -0.62
N LEU A 147 -3.28 -0.89 -1.86
CA LEU A 147 -4.20 -2.00 -2.20
C LEU A 147 -3.53 -3.37 -2.21
N LYS A 148 -2.24 -3.41 -2.53
CA LYS A 148 -1.43 -4.64 -2.57
C LYS A 148 0.02 -4.29 -2.34
N TYR A 149 0.70 -5.16 -1.60
CA TYR A 149 2.15 -5.22 -1.53
C TYR A 149 2.66 -6.63 -1.78
N TRP A 150 3.78 -6.75 -2.45
CA TRP A 150 4.46 -8.02 -2.68
C TRP A 150 5.97 -7.78 -2.78
N PHE A 151 6.76 -8.68 -2.23
CA PHE A 151 8.20 -8.72 -2.48
C PHE A 151 8.68 -10.16 -2.69
N GLY A 152 9.70 -10.29 -3.53
CA GLY A 152 10.39 -11.55 -3.78
C GLY A 152 11.54 -11.81 -2.82
N SER A 153 12.26 -12.90 -3.08
CA SER A 153 13.55 -13.20 -2.45
C SER A 153 14.69 -12.92 -3.44
N PRO A 154 15.80 -12.31 -3.01
CA PRO A 154 16.93 -12.07 -3.90
C PRO A 154 17.39 -13.34 -4.61
N ASP A 155 17.69 -13.24 -5.90
CA ASP A 155 18.27 -14.35 -6.66
C ASP A 155 19.76 -14.57 -6.29
N SER A 156 20.44 -15.49 -6.98
CA SER A 156 21.85 -15.80 -6.74
C SER A 156 22.80 -14.61 -6.96
N GLU A 157 22.37 -13.58 -7.70
CA GLU A 157 23.10 -12.34 -7.92
C GLU A 157 22.63 -11.21 -6.98
N GLY A 158 21.74 -11.51 -6.03
CA GLY A 158 21.16 -10.55 -5.11
C GLY A 158 20.05 -9.69 -5.72
N ARG A 159 19.59 -9.97 -6.95
CA ARG A 159 18.56 -9.16 -7.61
C ARG A 159 17.18 -9.49 -7.06
N ASN A 160 16.37 -8.47 -6.80
CA ASN A 160 15.03 -8.64 -6.26
C ASN A 160 14.03 -7.62 -6.84
N LEU A 161 12.74 -7.87 -6.62
CA LEU A 161 11.63 -6.98 -6.92
C LEU A 161 10.72 -6.87 -5.70
N ALA A 162 10.35 -5.65 -5.34
CA ALA A 162 9.18 -5.35 -4.53
C ALA A 162 8.19 -4.55 -5.38
N THR A 163 6.90 -4.79 -5.23
CA THR A 163 5.88 -4.06 -5.97
C THR A 163 4.69 -3.72 -5.09
N CYS A 164 4.07 -2.59 -5.40
CA CYS A 164 2.82 -2.17 -4.80
C CYS A 164 1.83 -1.59 -5.79
N VAL A 165 0.55 -1.79 -5.47
CA VAL A 165 -0.59 -1.23 -6.19
C VAL A 165 -1.30 -0.24 -5.28
N TRP A 166 -1.56 0.94 -5.80
CA TRP A 166 -2.18 2.05 -5.11
C TRP A 166 -3.43 2.49 -5.84
N ARG A 167 -4.42 2.96 -5.08
CA ARG A 167 -5.59 3.68 -5.63
C ARG A 167 -5.15 4.82 -6.54
N SER A 168 -4.11 5.56 -6.15
CA SER A 168 -3.64 6.71 -6.91
C SER A 168 -2.17 7.05 -6.65
N ARG A 169 -1.53 7.77 -7.57
CA ARG A 169 -0.17 8.32 -7.38
C ARG A 169 -0.11 9.30 -6.19
N PRO A 170 -1.08 10.21 -5.98
CA PRO A 170 -1.11 11.04 -4.77
C PRO A 170 -1.07 10.24 -3.46
N ASP A 171 -1.79 9.11 -3.36
CA ASP A 171 -1.75 8.25 -2.16
C ASP A 171 -0.35 7.67 -1.96
N ALA A 172 0.28 7.14 -3.02
CA ALA A 172 1.64 6.62 -2.96
C ALA A 172 2.67 7.68 -2.55
N VAL A 173 2.55 8.91 -3.09
CA VAL A 173 3.44 10.04 -2.74
C VAL A 173 3.24 10.45 -1.28
N LYS A 174 1.98 10.51 -0.81
CA LYS A 174 1.66 10.83 0.57
C LYS A 174 2.30 9.83 1.53
N ALA A 175 2.17 8.53 1.24
CA ALA A 175 2.81 7.48 2.03
C ALA A 175 4.34 7.55 1.97
N GLY A 176 4.92 7.82 0.80
CA GLY A 176 6.38 8.00 0.63
C GLY A 176 6.96 9.18 1.43
N HIS A 177 6.14 10.16 1.81
CA HIS A 177 6.50 11.25 2.73
C HIS A 177 6.33 10.90 4.21
N GLY A 178 6.01 9.66 4.55
CA GLY A 178 5.98 9.16 5.92
C GLY A 178 7.37 9.12 6.57
N GLN A 179 7.42 9.09 7.91
CA GLN A 179 8.69 8.99 8.64
C GLN A 179 9.37 7.64 8.43
N ALA A 180 8.61 6.54 8.48
CA ALA A 180 9.15 5.19 8.27
C ALA A 180 9.60 5.00 6.81
N HIS A 181 8.79 5.41 5.84
CA HIS A 181 9.15 5.42 4.43
C HIS A 181 10.40 6.24 4.13
N ARG A 182 10.55 7.43 4.74
CA ARG A 182 11.79 8.23 4.61
C ARG A 182 13.00 7.54 5.24
N ARG A 183 12.84 6.84 6.37
CA ARG A 183 13.94 6.07 6.97
C ARG A 183 14.38 4.95 6.03
N ALA A 184 13.44 4.17 5.50
CA ALA A 184 13.72 3.14 4.50
C ALA A 184 14.41 3.72 3.26
N SER A 185 13.86 4.81 2.70
CA SER A 185 14.40 5.48 1.51
C SER A 185 15.82 6.02 1.70
N ARG A 186 16.13 6.54 2.90
CA ARG A 186 17.49 7.02 3.24
C ARG A 186 18.48 5.88 3.37
N ALA A 187 18.03 4.71 3.82
CA ALA A 187 18.86 3.52 3.96
C ALA A 187 19.11 2.82 2.61
N THR A 188 18.29 3.09 1.59
CA THR A 188 18.42 2.49 0.24
C THR A 188 19.83 2.62 -0.32
N ALA A 189 20.45 3.80 -0.22
CA ALA A 189 21.80 4.02 -0.77
C ALA A 189 22.91 3.18 -0.11
N SER A 190 22.72 2.78 1.16
CA SER A 190 23.66 1.91 1.89
C SER A 190 23.31 0.42 1.78
N MET A 191 22.06 0.08 1.48
CA MET A 191 21.55 -1.29 1.54
C MET A 191 21.47 -1.98 0.18
N TYR A 192 21.52 -1.23 -0.92
CA TYR A 192 21.45 -1.77 -2.29
C TYR A 192 22.64 -1.29 -3.13
N SER A 193 23.22 -2.18 -3.92
CA SER A 193 24.26 -1.84 -4.91
C SER A 193 23.65 -1.27 -6.20
N PHE A 194 22.40 -1.62 -6.48
CA PHE A 194 21.60 -1.09 -7.58
C PHE A 194 20.14 -0.98 -7.14
N TRP A 195 19.46 0.07 -7.59
CA TRP A 195 18.01 0.14 -7.50
C TRP A 195 17.43 1.01 -8.63
N LYS A 196 16.20 0.69 -9.02
CA LYS A 196 15.38 1.56 -9.87
C LYS A 196 13.91 1.42 -9.52
N ILE A 197 13.13 2.44 -9.87
CA ILE A 197 11.68 2.44 -9.71
C ILE A 197 11.05 2.50 -11.09
N ASP A 198 10.39 1.41 -11.47
CA ASP A 198 9.48 1.38 -12.61
C ASP A 198 8.09 1.82 -12.13
N ARG A 199 7.40 2.65 -12.92
CA ARG A 199 6.07 3.19 -12.59
C ARG A 199 5.11 2.80 -13.69
N HIS A 200 3.98 2.19 -13.32
CA HIS A 200 2.97 1.75 -14.27
C HIS A 200 1.58 2.26 -13.88
N ARG A 201 0.67 2.25 -14.86
CA ARG A 201 -0.75 2.51 -14.70
C ARG A 201 -1.52 1.26 -15.09
N LEU A 202 -2.27 0.69 -14.16
CA LEU A 202 -3.30 -0.31 -14.48
C LEU A 202 -4.59 0.44 -14.79
N ILE A 203 -5.11 0.28 -15.99
CA ILE A 203 -6.40 0.83 -16.41
C ILE A 203 -7.37 -0.34 -16.50
N VAL A 204 -8.44 -0.30 -15.72
CA VAL A 204 -9.53 -1.28 -15.79
C VAL A 204 -10.75 -0.57 -16.35
N ARG A 205 -11.30 -1.07 -17.46
CA ARG A 205 -12.47 -0.48 -18.14
C ARG A 205 -13.76 -0.81 -17.39
N ASP A 206 -14.84 -0.11 -17.76
CA ASP A 206 -16.17 -0.31 -17.18
C ASP A 206 -16.55 -1.79 -17.07
N GLY A 207 -17.12 -2.18 -15.93
CA GLY A 207 -17.52 -3.56 -15.63
C GLY A 207 -16.36 -4.54 -15.48
N ALA A 208 -15.11 -4.06 -15.42
CA ALA A 208 -13.90 -4.87 -15.54
C ALA A 208 -13.87 -5.73 -16.81
N GLU A 209 -14.43 -5.20 -17.91
CA GLU A 209 -14.55 -5.94 -19.17
C GLU A 209 -13.21 -6.12 -19.89
N SER A 210 -12.30 -5.17 -19.72
CA SER A 210 -10.93 -5.25 -20.23
C SER A 210 -10.00 -4.42 -19.37
N TRP A 211 -8.69 -4.67 -19.54
CA TRP A 211 -7.66 -3.99 -18.78
C TRP A 211 -6.39 -3.83 -19.61
N GLU A 212 -5.54 -2.89 -19.20
CA GLU A 212 -4.19 -2.74 -19.72
C GLU A 212 -3.26 -2.22 -18.61
N ILE A 213 -1.99 -2.63 -18.65
CA ILE A 213 -0.93 -2.03 -17.87
C ILE A 213 0.01 -1.32 -18.83
N VAL A 214 0.14 -0.01 -18.64
CA VAL A 214 1.00 0.86 -19.45
C VAL A 214 2.02 1.56 -18.56
N ASP A 215 3.10 2.06 -19.14
CA ASP A 215 4.05 2.89 -18.41
C ASP A 215 3.40 4.18 -17.93
N TRP A 216 3.77 4.61 -16.73
CA TRP A 216 3.33 5.89 -16.21
C TRP A 216 4.09 7.03 -16.89
N VAL A 217 3.36 7.87 -17.60
CA VAL A 217 3.87 9.14 -18.14
C VAL A 217 3.40 10.28 -17.23
N ASP A 218 4.35 11.06 -16.72
CA ASP A 218 4.10 12.24 -15.88
C ASP A 218 3.44 13.39 -16.67
#